data_AF-A0A9X1Q4B0-F1
#
_entry.id   AF-A0A9X1Q4B0-F1
#
_cell.length_a   1.000
_cell.length_b   1.000
_cell.length_c   1.000
_cell.angle_alpha   90.00
_cell.angle_beta   90.00
_cell.angle_gamma   90.00
#
_symmetry.space_group_name_H-M   'P 1'
#
loop_
_entity.id
_entity.type
_entity.pdbx_description
1 polymer ?
#
loop_
_entity_poly.entity_id
_entity_poly.type
_entity_poly.pdbx_seq_one_letter_code
_entity_poly.pdbx_strand_id
1 'polypeptide(L)'
;MSAPTAPRTDQPLVIGRIVHYVSRGSADGRYPSTCRAALVTAVDEAGQPALVVFSPEGFFFSGPLPHADATPLAPGTWHWPTIGEDGSRCA
;
A
#
# COMPACT_ATOMS: atom_id res chain seq x y z
N MET A 1 -2.15 10.28 29.43
CA MET A 1 -1.92 9.01 28.70
C MET A 1 -2.77 9.08 27.44
N SER A 2 -2.17 9.37 26.27
CA SER A 2 -2.93 9.42 25.01
C SER A 2 -3.23 8.00 24.54
N ALA A 3 -4.48 7.74 24.17
CA ALA A 3 -4.90 6.47 23.61
C ALA A 3 -4.18 6.16 22.27
N PRO A 4 -3.94 4.88 21.93
CA PRO A 4 -3.45 4.52 20.61
C PRO A 4 -4.48 4.97 19.57
N THR A 5 -4.05 5.85 18.67
CA THR A 5 -4.88 6.30 17.55
C THR A 5 -5.09 5.11 16.63
N ALA A 6 -6.30 4.53 16.63
CA ALA A 6 -6.67 3.52 15.65
C ALA A 6 -6.39 4.06 14.23
N PRO A 7 -5.84 3.26 13.31
CA PRO A 7 -5.62 3.72 11.94
C PRO A 7 -6.96 4.17 11.35
N ARG A 8 -7.07 5.45 10.97
CA ARG A 8 -8.26 6.02 10.32
C ARG A 8 -8.42 5.37 8.95
N THR A 9 -9.22 4.31 8.88
CA THR A 9 -9.72 3.69 7.64
C THR A 9 -10.77 4.55 6.92
N ASP A 10 -11.35 5.55 7.60
CA ASP A 10 -12.40 6.44 7.08
C ASP A 10 -11.88 7.72 6.42
N GLN A 11 -10.66 7.70 5.88
CA GLN A 11 -10.15 8.84 5.10
C GLN A 11 -10.40 8.61 3.61
N PRO A 12 -10.98 9.60 2.89
CA PRO A 12 -11.10 9.50 1.44
C PRO A 12 -9.70 9.41 0.82
N LEU A 13 -9.56 8.55 -0.17
CA LEU A 13 -8.33 8.40 -0.94
C LEU A 13 -8.12 9.65 -1.79
N VAL A 14 -6.98 10.33 -1.60
CA VAL A 14 -6.67 11.59 -2.28
C VAL A 14 -5.31 11.51 -2.96
N ILE A 15 -5.16 12.24 -4.07
CA ILE A 15 -3.88 12.40 -4.77
C ILE A 15 -2.83 13.01 -3.82
N GLY A 16 -1.60 12.51 -3.89
CA GLY A 16 -0.48 12.92 -3.04
C GLY A 16 -0.40 12.19 -1.70
N ARG A 17 -1.33 11.28 -1.40
CA ARG A 17 -1.31 10.51 -0.15
C ARG A 17 -0.33 9.34 -0.22
N ILE A 18 0.38 9.06 0.87
CA ILE A 18 1.22 7.87 1.01
C ILE A 18 0.39 6.70 1.53
N VAL A 19 0.50 5.55 0.86
CA VAL A 19 -0.10 4.26 1.20
C VAL A 19 0.97 3.16 1.11
N HIS A 20 0.60 1.94 1.49
CA HIS A 20 1.44 0.77 1.30
C HIS A 20 0.91 -0.08 0.14
N TYR A 21 1.82 -0.59 -0.69
CA TYR A 21 1.54 -1.51 -1.78
C TYR A 21 2.26 -2.83 -1.53
N VAL A 22 1.54 -3.95 -1.64
CA VAL A 22 2.14 -5.28 -1.56
C VAL A 22 2.61 -5.69 -2.95
N SER A 23 3.92 -5.77 -3.16
CA SER A 23 4.46 -6.14 -4.47
C SER A 23 4.03 -7.55 -4.86
N ARG A 24 3.78 -7.79 -6.16
CA ARG A 24 3.46 -9.14 -6.65
C ARG A 24 4.62 -10.13 -6.53
N GLY A 25 5.83 -9.63 -6.28
CA GLY A 25 7.06 -10.35 -6.54
C GLY A 25 7.27 -10.54 -8.05
N SER A 26 8.24 -11.37 -8.40
CA SER A 26 8.50 -11.78 -9.78
C SER A 26 8.08 -13.23 -10.03
N ALA A 27 7.65 -13.52 -11.25
CA ALA A 27 7.18 -14.85 -11.63
C ALA A 27 8.27 -15.93 -11.52
N ASP A 28 9.54 -15.55 -11.65
CA ASP A 28 10.72 -16.41 -11.48
C ASP A 28 11.14 -16.57 -10.00
N GLY A 29 10.45 -15.91 -9.07
CA GLY A 29 10.73 -15.97 -7.63
C GLY A 29 11.96 -15.17 -7.18
N ARG A 30 12.65 -14.46 -8.08
CA ARG A 30 13.83 -13.65 -7.76
C ARG A 30 13.52 -12.52 -6.78
N TYR A 31 12.33 -11.92 -6.89
CA TYR A 31 11.88 -10.85 -6.03
C TYR A 31 10.67 -11.31 -5.23
N PRO A 32 10.75 -11.41 -3.90
CA PRO A 32 9.62 -11.82 -3.08
C PRO A 32 8.53 -10.74 -3.08
N SER A 33 7.29 -11.17 -2.85
CA SER A 33 6.21 -10.27 -2.46
C SER A 33 6.61 -9.53 -1.19
N THR A 34 6.70 -8.20 -1.27
CA THR A 34 7.19 -7.34 -0.19
C THR A 34 6.38 -6.07 -0.17
N CYS A 35 6.11 -5.57 1.03
CA CYS A 35 5.44 -4.31 1.19
C CYS A 35 6.33 -3.12 0.84
N ARG A 36 5.79 -2.16 0.10
CA ARG A 36 6.49 -1.00 -0.45
C ARG A 36 5.71 0.27 -0.13
N ALA A 37 6.41 1.35 0.17
CA ALA A 37 5.79 2.67 0.22
C ALA A 37 5.33 3.07 -1.19
N ALA A 38 4.16 3.69 -1.27
CA ALA A 38 3.59 4.14 -2.53
C ALA A 38 2.85 5.47 -2.34
N LEU A 39 2.83 6.30 -3.38
CA LEU A 39 2.10 7.57 -3.40
C LEU A 39 0.96 7.51 -4.41
N VAL A 40 -0.22 8.00 -4.02
CA VAL A 40 -1.40 8.09 -4.87
C VAL A 40 -1.19 9.17 -5.92
N THR A 41 -1.19 8.81 -7.21
CA THR A 41 -1.01 9.74 -8.32
C THR A 41 -2.31 10.05 -9.05
N ALA A 42 -3.29 9.15 -8.99
CA ALA A 42 -4.64 9.36 -9.49
C ALA A 42 -5.63 8.49 -8.70
N VAL A 43 -6.92 8.83 -8.76
CA VAL A 43 -8.02 8.03 -8.24
C VAL A 43 -9.09 7.98 -9.34
N ASP A 44 -9.56 6.79 -9.70
CA ASP A 44 -10.57 6.62 -10.74
C ASP A 44 -12.01 6.81 -10.20
N GLU A 45 -13.01 6.69 -11.09
CA GLU A 45 -14.43 6.86 -10.74
C GLU A 45 -14.93 5.80 -9.74
N ALA A 46 -14.28 4.64 -9.68
CA ALA A 46 -14.58 3.57 -8.73
C ALA A 46 -13.85 3.74 -7.38
N GLY A 47 -13.06 4.81 -7.22
CA GLY A 47 -12.28 5.09 -6.03
C GLY A 47 -10.98 4.27 -5.93
N GLN A 48 -10.54 3.61 -7.00
CA GLN A 48 -9.29 2.86 -7.01
C GLN A 48 -8.10 3.77 -7.35
N PRO A 49 -6.98 3.67 -6.62
CA PRO A 49 -5.82 4.49 -6.89
C PRO A 49 -4.99 3.95 -8.05
N ALA A 50 -4.39 4.88 -8.78
CA ALA A 50 -3.10 4.65 -9.41
C ALA A 50 -1.98 5.12 -8.46
N LEU A 51 -0.92 4.32 -8.35
CA LEU A 51 0.18 4.53 -7.44
C LEU A 51 1.51 4.67 -8.19
N VAL A 52 2.39 5.52 -7.67
CA VAL A 52 3.83 5.35 -7.86
C VAL A 52 4.38 4.59 -6.66
N VAL A 53 5.03 3.45 -6.93
CA VAL A 53 5.56 2.54 -5.93
C VAL A 53 7.08 2.70 -5.86
N PHE A 54 7.61 2.91 -4.66
CA PHE A 54 9.04 3.10 -4.43
C PHE A 54 9.71 1.79 -4.00
N SER A 55 10.86 1.50 -4.60
CA SER A 55 11.80 0.47 -4.15
C SER A 55 13.20 1.08 -3.98
N PRO A 56 14.13 0.37 -3.31
CA PRO A 56 15.52 0.84 -3.20
C PRO A 56 16.19 1.11 -4.57
N GLU A 57 15.75 0.42 -5.61
CA GLU A 57 16.29 0.51 -6.97
C GLU A 57 15.63 1.59 -7.84
N GLY A 58 14.54 2.22 -7.37
CA GLY A 58 13.83 3.25 -8.11
C GLY A 58 12.33 3.27 -7.82
N PHE A 59 11.53 3.57 -8.84
CA PHE A 59 10.07 3.57 -8.72
C PHE A 59 9.39 3.12 -10.01
N PHE A 60 8.16 2.64 -9.89
CA PHE A 60 7.31 2.28 -11.02
C PHE A 60 5.87 2.70 -10.78
N PHE A 61 5.09 2.86 -11.85
CA PHE A 61 3.67 3.18 -11.76
C PHE A 61 2.82 1.90 -11.86
N SER A 62 1.75 1.83 -11.08
CA SER A 62 0.81 0.72 -11.13
C SER A 62 -0.60 1.21 -10.80
N GLY A 63 -1.60 0.75 -11.56
CA GLY A 63 -2.99 1.09 -11.30
C GLY A 63 -3.92 0.79 -12.47
N PRO A 64 -5.24 0.81 -12.21
CA PRO A 64 -5.88 0.94 -10.89
C PRO A 64 -5.65 -0.30 -10.01
N LEU A 65 -5.64 -0.14 -8.67
CA LEU A 65 -5.33 -1.22 -7.73
C LEU A 65 -6.45 -1.46 -6.71
N PRO A 66 -6.77 -2.74 -6.39
CA PRO A 66 -7.72 -3.07 -5.35
C PRO A 66 -7.13 -2.82 -3.95
N HIS A 67 -7.99 -2.41 -3.01
CA HIS A 67 -7.65 -2.36 -1.59
C HIS A 67 -7.48 -3.80 -1.04
N ALA A 68 -6.65 -3.97 -0.02
CA ALA A 68 -6.48 -5.25 0.65
C ALA A 68 -7.64 -5.50 1.63
N ASP A 69 -8.43 -6.56 1.38
CA ASP A 69 -9.64 -6.83 2.17
C ASP A 69 -9.46 -7.95 3.21
N ALA A 70 -8.26 -8.53 3.33
CA ALA A 70 -7.97 -9.64 4.23
C ALA A 70 -6.52 -9.66 4.71
N THR A 71 -6.30 -10.42 5.79
CA THR A 71 -4.97 -10.81 6.30
C THR A 71 -4.79 -12.32 6.07
N PRO A 72 -3.67 -12.77 5.45
CA PRO A 72 -2.51 -11.99 5.02
C PRO A 72 -2.82 -11.14 3.78
N LEU A 73 -2.14 -9.99 3.69
CA LEU A 73 -2.32 -9.05 2.59
C LEU A 73 -1.97 -9.68 1.24
N ALA A 74 -2.89 -9.59 0.27
CA ALA A 74 -2.72 -10.22 -1.03
C ALA A 74 -1.72 -9.44 -1.91
N PRO A 75 -0.81 -10.10 -2.66
CA PRO A 75 0.08 -9.43 -3.58
C PRO A 75 -0.67 -8.65 -4.67
N GLY A 76 -0.21 -7.44 -5.00
CA GLY A 76 -0.85 -6.57 -5.96
C GLY A 76 -2.00 -5.73 -5.40
N THR A 77 -2.19 -5.69 -4.09
CA THR A 77 -3.17 -4.83 -3.40
C THR A 77 -2.48 -3.64 -2.71
N TRP A 78 -3.29 -2.65 -2.32
CA TRP A 78 -2.83 -1.53 -1.48
C TRP A 78 -3.58 -1.50 -0.15
N HIS A 79 -2.97 -0.93 0.89
CA HIS A 79 -3.62 -0.70 2.18
C HIS A 79 -3.07 0.56 2.85
N TRP A 80 -3.80 1.06 3.85
CA TRP A 80 -3.33 2.16 4.68
C TRP A 80 -2.08 1.77 5.48
N PRO A 81 -1.13 2.70 5.70
CA PRO A 81 -0.01 2.45 6.60
C PRO A 81 -0.53 2.15 8.01
N THR A 82 -0.28 0.95 8.49
CA THR A 82 -0.56 0.56 9.87
C THR A 82 0.68 0.78 10.71
N ILE A 83 0.50 1.21 11.95
CA ILE A 83 1.59 1.22 12.93
C ILE A 83 1.64 -0.21 13.48
N GLY A 84 2.59 -1.02 13.02
CA GLY A 84 2.90 -2.30 13.66
C GLY A 84 3.52 -2.09 15.04
N GLU A 85 3.46 -3.09 15.92
CA GLU A 85 4.07 -3.05 17.25
C GLU A 85 5.61 -2.81 17.19
N ASP A 86 6.24 -3.08 16.04
CA ASP A 86 7.65 -2.86 15.73
C ASP A 86 7.92 -1.66 14.80
N GLY A 87 6.89 -0.85 14.51
CA GLY A 87 6.97 0.35 13.68
C GLY A 87 7.32 0.13 12.20
N SER A 88 7.39 -1.12 11.72
CA SER A 88 8.03 -1.40 10.41
C SER A 88 7.38 -2.49 9.55
N ARG A 89 6.18 -3.00 9.85
CA ARG A 89 5.59 -4.10 9.06
C ARG A 89 4.19 -3.83 8.57
N CYS A 90 3.99 -4.16 7.30
CA CYS A 90 2.66 -4.39 6.74
C CYS A 90 2.15 -5.70 7.32
N ALA A 91 1.07 -5.61 8.08
CA ALA A 91 0.42 -6.73 8.76
C ALA A 91 -0.65 -7.34 7.86
#